data_AF-A0A3P8M0X9-F1
#
_entry.id   AF-A0A3P8M0X9-F1
#
_cell.length_a   1.000
_cell.length_b   1.000
_cell.length_c   1.000
_cell.angle_alpha   90.00
_cell.angle_beta   90.00
_cell.angle_gamma   90.00
#
_symmetry.space_group_name_H-M   'P 1'
#
loop_
_entity.id
_entity.type
_entity.pdbx_description
1 polymer ?
#
loop_
_entity_poly.entity_id
_entity_poly.type
_entity_poly.pdbx_seq_one_letter_code
_entity_poly.pdbx_strand_id
1 'polypeptide(L)'
;MLDAVNNQVLVNPSNEQIEELRDLQAQVAEEKAELAKLKDLPAITLDGHQVEVCANIGTVRDIDGAERNGAEGVGLYRTEFLFMDRDALPTEEEQFAAYKAVAEACGSQAVIVRTMDIGGDKELPYMNFPKEENPFPRLACRAYRDGS
;
A
#
# COMPACT_ATOMS: atom_id res chain seq x y z
N MET A 1 17.69 -18.57 4.14
CA MET A 1 16.86 -17.84 5.12
C MET A 1 16.99 -16.36 4.83
N LEU A 2 15.88 -15.63 4.74
CA LEU A 2 15.86 -14.20 4.44
C LEU A 2 15.74 -13.42 5.76
N ASP A 3 16.76 -12.63 6.07
CA ASP A 3 16.73 -11.64 7.14
C ASP A 3 16.42 -10.27 6.52
N ALA A 4 15.15 -9.88 6.58
CA ALA A 4 14.69 -8.59 6.09
C ALA A 4 14.92 -7.44 7.09
N VAL A 5 15.38 -7.73 8.32
CA VAL A 5 15.70 -6.71 9.33
C VAL A 5 17.10 -6.18 9.09
N ASN A 6 18.07 -7.07 8.87
CA ASN A 6 19.47 -6.70 8.63
C ASN A 6 19.87 -6.70 7.14
N ASN A 7 18.91 -6.89 6.22
CA ASN A 7 19.12 -6.96 4.77
C ASN A 7 20.10 -8.07 4.34
N GLN A 8 19.99 -9.27 4.92
CA GLN A 8 20.89 -10.39 4.60
C GLN A 8 20.13 -11.62 4.08
N VAL A 9 20.78 -12.36 3.17
CA VAL A 9 20.28 -13.66 2.69
C VAL A 9 21.31 -14.72 3.00
N LEU A 10 20.94 -15.67 3.85
CA LEU A 10 21.79 -16.78 4.25
C LEU A 10 21.43 -18.03 3.44
N VAL A 11 22.38 -18.51 2.63
CA VAL A 11 22.25 -19.76 1.86
C VAL A 11 22.99 -20.86 2.61
N ASN A 12 22.30 -21.96 2.94
CA ASN A 12 22.80 -23.02 3.81
C ASN A 12 23.32 -22.52 5.17
N PRO A 13 22.48 -21.85 5.99
CA PRO A 13 22.91 -21.36 7.30
C PRO A 13 23.33 -22.50 8.22
N SER A 14 24.31 -22.23 9.09
CA SER A 14 24.65 -23.13 10.19
C SER A 14 23.52 -23.18 11.22
N ASN A 15 23.50 -24.21 12.08
CA ASN A 15 22.50 -24.29 13.15
C ASN A 15 22.56 -23.10 14.10
N GLU A 16 23.76 -22.55 14.37
CA GLU A 16 23.92 -21.33 15.19
C GLU A 16 23.23 -20.12 14.54
N GLN A 17 23.43 -19.93 13.23
CA GLN A 17 22.77 -18.85 12.48
C GLN A 17 21.25 -19.02 12.42
N ILE A 18 20.74 -20.25 12.43
CA ILE A 18 19.31 -20.52 12.47
C ILE A 18 18.72 -20.11 13.83
N GLU A 19 19.40 -20.43 14.93
CA GLU A 19 18.94 -20.03 16.27
C GLU A 19 18.97 -18.51 16.44
N GLU A 20 20.04 -17.83 16.01
CA GLU A 20 20.11 -16.36 16.03
C GLU A 20 18.95 -15.71 15.25
N LEU A 21 18.61 -16.24 14.06
CA LEU A 21 17.48 -15.73 13.28
C LEU A 21 16.12 -16.03 13.92
N ARG A 22 15.99 -17.13 14.67
CA ARG A 22 14.77 -17.43 15.42
C ARG A 22 14.60 -16.49 16.60
N ASP A 23 15.68 -16.18 17.32
CA ASP A 23 15.66 -15.21 18.40
C ASP A 23 15.28 -13.82 17.88
N LEU A 24 15.86 -13.41 16.74
CA LEU A 24 15.47 -12.16 16.07
C LEU A 24 14.00 -12.16 15.65
N GLN A 25 13.50 -13.27 15.10
CA GLN A 25 12.09 -13.41 14.75
C GLN A 25 11.17 -13.30 15.98
N ALA A 26 11.58 -13.86 17.12
CA ALA A 26 10.85 -13.76 18.38
C ALA A 26 10.82 -12.32 18.90
N GLN A 27 11.94 -11.60 18.84
CA GLN A 27 12.03 -10.19 19.23
C GLN A 27 11.11 -9.30 18.38
N VAL A 28 11.11 -9.48 17.05
CA VAL A 28 10.21 -8.74 16.14
C VAL A 28 8.75 -9.05 16.45
N ALA A 29 8.42 -10.30 16.80
CA ALA A 29 7.06 -10.67 17.19
C ALA A 29 6.63 -10.05 18.53
N GLU A 30 7.52 -9.96 19.51
CA GLU A 30 7.28 -9.30 20.79
C GLU A 30 7.09 -7.79 20.62
N GLU A 31 7.96 -7.13 19.86
CA GLU A 31 7.84 -5.70 19.55
C GLU A 31 6.51 -5.39 18.84
N LYS A 32 6.13 -6.25 17.87
CA LYS A 32 4.82 -6.14 17.21
C LYS A 32 3.65 -6.28 18.19
N ALA A 33 3.77 -7.14 19.20
CA ALA A 33 2.75 -7.31 20.23
C ALA A 33 2.64 -6.09 21.16
N GLU A 34 3.76 -5.45 21.50
CA GLU A 34 3.77 -4.18 22.24
C GLU A 34 3.15 -3.05 21.43
N LEU A 35 3.52 -2.91 20.16
CA LEU A 35 2.96 -1.90 19.25
C LEU A 35 1.45 -2.09 19.02
N ALA A 36 0.98 -3.34 19.00
CA ALA A 36 -0.45 -3.63 18.88
C ALA A 36 -1.29 -3.09 20.05
N LYS A 37 -0.68 -2.82 21.22
CA LYS A 37 -1.37 -2.16 22.34
C LYS A 37 -1.64 -0.67 22.08
N LEU A 38 -0.88 -0.05 21.18
CA LEU A 38 -1.03 1.35 20.81
C LEU A 38 -2.08 1.57 19.71
N LYS A 39 -2.57 0.48 19.09
CA LYS A 39 -3.56 0.48 18.01
C LYS A 39 -4.76 1.41 18.27
N ASP A 40 -5.31 1.39 19.49
CA ASP A 40 -6.54 2.10 19.82
C ASP A 40 -6.27 3.48 20.45
N LEU A 41 -5.01 3.90 20.54
CA LEU A 41 -4.62 5.19 21.10
C LEU A 41 -4.53 6.26 20.01
N PRO A 42 -4.99 7.48 20.27
CA PRO A 42 -4.84 8.57 19.31
C PRO A 42 -3.35 8.92 19.12
N ALA A 43 -2.96 9.24 17.90
CA ALA A 43 -1.60 9.64 17.59
C ALA A 43 -1.33 11.10 18.04
N ILE A 44 -0.92 11.25 19.30
CA ILE A 44 -0.62 12.54 19.92
C ILE A 44 0.86 12.58 20.31
N THR A 45 1.56 13.63 19.90
CA THR A 45 2.95 13.88 20.28
C THR A 45 3.08 14.25 21.76
N LEU A 46 4.30 14.18 22.32
CA LEU A 46 4.56 14.50 23.72
C LEU A 46 4.21 15.95 24.12
N ASP A 47 4.18 16.86 23.14
CA ASP A 47 3.79 18.26 23.28
C ASP A 47 2.29 18.53 22.95
N GLY A 48 1.51 17.47 22.69
CA GLY A 48 0.05 17.55 22.56
C GLY A 48 -0.48 17.81 21.15
N HIS A 49 0.35 17.69 20.11
CA HIS A 49 -0.10 17.82 18.73
C HIS A 49 -0.67 16.49 18.23
N GLN A 50 -1.93 16.50 17.78
CA GLN A 50 -2.58 15.33 17.19
C GLN A 50 -2.32 15.29 15.69
N VAL A 51 -1.95 14.10 15.19
CA VAL A 51 -1.80 13.81 13.76
C VAL A 51 -2.68 12.63 13.39
N GLU A 52 -3.20 12.61 12.16
CA GLU A 52 -3.95 11.47 11.65
C GLU A 52 -2.99 10.41 11.10
N VAL A 53 -3.16 9.16 11.53
CA VAL A 53 -2.38 8.02 11.01
C VAL A 53 -3.27 7.18 10.11
N CYS A 54 -3.16 7.43 8.81
CA CYS A 54 -3.97 6.76 7.79
C CYS A 54 -3.16 5.73 7.01
N ALA A 55 -3.83 4.70 6.49
CA ALA A 55 -3.23 3.66 5.67
C ALA A 55 -3.16 4.04 4.19
N ASN A 56 -2.14 3.52 3.51
CA ASN A 56 -2.05 3.53 2.05
C ASN A 56 -2.48 2.16 1.53
N ILE A 57 -3.50 2.11 0.68
CA ILE A 57 -4.08 0.86 0.16
C ILE A 57 -4.01 0.81 -1.37
N GLY A 58 -3.95 -0.40 -1.92
CA GLY A 58 -4.10 -0.66 -3.35
C GLY A 58 -5.34 -1.50 -3.70
N THR A 59 -5.85 -2.26 -2.74
CA THR A 59 -7.02 -3.12 -2.90
C THR A 59 -7.89 -3.10 -1.64
N VAL A 60 -9.13 -3.58 -1.77
CA VAL A 60 -10.03 -3.75 -0.61
C VAL A 60 -9.45 -4.66 0.48
N ARG A 61 -8.58 -5.61 0.12
CA ARG A 61 -7.96 -6.56 1.06
C ARG A 61 -6.96 -5.89 2.01
N ASP A 62 -6.45 -4.72 1.64
CA ASP A 62 -5.50 -3.98 2.47
C ASP A 62 -6.20 -3.28 3.65
N ILE A 63 -7.53 -3.14 3.61
CA ILE A 63 -8.32 -2.53 4.68
C ILE A 63 -8.25 -3.36 5.96
N ASP A 64 -8.37 -4.69 5.86
CA ASP A 64 -8.18 -5.59 7.00
C ASP A 64 -6.79 -5.41 7.65
N GLY A 65 -5.78 -5.08 6.84
CA GLY A 65 -4.45 -4.72 7.32
C GLY A 65 -4.43 -3.37 8.02
N ALA A 66 -5.09 -2.36 7.45
CA ALA A 66 -5.21 -1.03 8.03
C ALA A 66 -5.89 -1.06 9.41
N GLU A 67 -7.02 -1.75 9.53
CA GLU A 67 -7.77 -1.88 10.79
C GLU A 67 -6.96 -2.61 11.87
N ARG A 68 -6.24 -3.68 11.50
CA ARG A 68 -5.39 -4.42 12.44
C ARG A 68 -4.25 -3.59 12.99
N ASN A 69 -3.81 -2.57 12.26
CA ASN A 69 -2.75 -1.66 12.68
C ASN A 69 -3.27 -0.32 13.26
N GLY A 70 -4.59 -0.16 13.43
CA GLY A 70 -5.17 1.03 14.06
C GLY A 70 -5.21 2.26 13.16
N ALA A 71 -5.33 2.07 11.84
CA ALA A 71 -5.45 3.20 10.93
C ALA A 71 -6.73 4.02 11.22
N GLU A 72 -6.59 5.34 11.27
CA GLU A 72 -7.69 6.29 11.47
C GLU A 72 -8.47 6.58 10.16
N GLY A 73 -8.00 6.01 9.05
CA GLY A 73 -8.65 6.03 7.74
C GLY A 73 -7.71 5.64 6.61
N VAL A 74 -8.09 5.96 5.38
CA VAL A 74 -7.28 5.71 4.18
C VAL A 74 -6.78 7.03 3.61
N GLY A 75 -5.47 7.26 3.77
CA GLY A 75 -4.81 8.49 3.34
C GLY A 75 -4.42 8.47 1.87
N LEU A 76 -4.33 7.28 1.27
CA LEU A 76 -4.08 7.13 -0.16
C LEU A 76 -4.62 5.78 -0.65
N TYR A 77 -5.65 5.82 -1.48
CA TYR A 77 -6.06 4.68 -2.28
C TYR A 77 -5.49 4.78 -3.69
N ARG A 78 -4.53 3.90 -3.98
CA ARG A 78 -3.89 3.71 -5.28
C ARG A 78 -4.78 2.89 -6.20
N THR A 79 -5.42 3.56 -7.15
CA THR A 79 -6.35 2.92 -8.08
C THR A 79 -5.65 2.17 -9.21
N GLU A 80 -4.33 2.33 -9.41
CA GLU A 80 -3.59 1.75 -10.52
C GLU A 80 -3.59 0.21 -10.51
N PHE A 81 -3.68 -0.40 -9.33
CA PHE A 81 -3.76 -1.85 -9.19
C PHE A 81 -5.04 -2.44 -9.80
N LEU A 82 -6.11 -1.65 -9.92
CA LEU A 82 -7.33 -2.06 -10.63
C LEU A 82 -7.09 -2.23 -12.13
N PHE A 83 -6.06 -1.59 -12.67
CA PHE A 83 -5.71 -1.58 -14.09
C PHE A 83 -4.57 -2.56 -14.42
N MET A 84 -3.67 -2.85 -13.48
CA MET A 84 -2.46 -3.65 -13.75
C MET A 84 -2.70 -5.14 -13.94
N ASP A 85 -3.74 -5.73 -13.35
CA ASP A 85 -3.95 -7.18 -13.34
C ASP A 85 -5.04 -7.63 -14.34
N ARG A 86 -5.09 -6.99 -15.51
CA ARG A 86 -6.16 -7.17 -16.51
C ARG A 86 -5.66 -7.03 -17.94
N ASP A 87 -6.40 -7.62 -18.88
CA ASP A 87 -6.15 -7.53 -20.32
C ASP A 87 -6.90 -6.36 -20.99
N ALA A 88 -7.71 -5.61 -20.23
CA ALA A 88 -8.51 -4.50 -20.73
C ALA A 88 -8.76 -3.44 -19.64
N LEU A 89 -9.09 -2.21 -20.06
CA LEU A 89 -9.50 -1.15 -19.15
C LEU A 89 -10.76 -1.56 -18.37
N PRO A 90 -10.78 -1.38 -17.04
CA PRO A 90 -11.95 -1.66 -16.23
C PRO A 90 -13.07 -0.69 -16.58
N THR A 91 -14.29 -1.22 -16.65
CA THR A 91 -15.47 -0.42 -16.94
C THR A 91 -15.80 0.52 -15.77
N GLU A 92 -16.64 1.53 -16.01
CA GLU A 92 -17.15 2.41 -14.93
C GLU A 92 -17.83 1.59 -13.83
N GLU A 93 -18.60 0.56 -14.18
CA GLU A 93 -19.27 -0.31 -13.22
C GLU A 93 -18.28 -1.08 -12.34
N GLU A 94 -17.15 -1.54 -12.90
CA GLU A 94 -16.10 -2.23 -12.16
C GLU A 94 -15.34 -1.29 -11.23
N GLN A 95 -15.03 -0.07 -11.71
CA GLN A 95 -14.43 0.98 -10.90
C GLN A 95 -15.36 1.37 -9.75
N PHE A 96 -16.63 1.59 -10.04
CA PHE A 96 -17.65 1.88 -9.05
C PHE A 96 -17.77 0.77 -8.00
N ALA A 97 -17.82 -0.50 -8.41
CA ALA A 97 -17.90 -1.63 -7.51
C ALA A 97 -16.66 -1.71 -6.58
N ALA A 98 -15.46 -1.47 -7.12
CA ALA A 98 -14.23 -1.46 -6.33
C ALA A 98 -14.21 -0.31 -5.32
N TYR A 99 -14.54 0.92 -5.75
CA TYR A 99 -14.55 2.10 -4.88
C TYR A 99 -15.63 2.01 -3.82
N LYS A 100 -16.80 1.50 -4.18
CA LYS A 100 -17.89 1.22 -3.25
C LYS A 100 -17.46 0.20 -2.19
N ALA A 101 -16.83 -0.90 -2.59
CA ALA A 101 -16.37 -1.91 -1.65
C ALA A 101 -15.36 -1.35 -0.64
N VAL A 102 -14.43 -0.50 -1.09
CA VAL A 102 -13.47 0.19 -0.21
C VAL A 102 -14.18 1.16 0.73
N ALA A 103 -15.10 1.99 0.21
CA ALA A 103 -15.83 2.95 1.03
C ALA A 103 -16.72 2.25 2.09
N GLU A 104 -17.39 1.16 1.72
CA GLU A 104 -18.21 0.38 2.65
C GLU A 104 -17.35 -0.32 3.72
N ALA A 105 -16.19 -0.85 3.34
CA ALA A 105 -15.27 -1.51 4.26
C ALA A 105 -14.59 -0.52 5.23
N CYS A 106 -14.31 0.71 4.81
CA CYS A 106 -13.79 1.77 5.71
C CYS A 106 -14.85 2.36 6.66
N GLY A 107 -16.14 2.03 6.47
CA GLY A 107 -17.22 2.47 7.35
C GLY A 107 -17.33 4.00 7.43
N SER A 108 -17.12 4.56 8.62
CA SER A 108 -17.19 6.01 8.86
C SER A 108 -15.89 6.77 8.59
N GLN A 109 -14.80 6.06 8.25
CA GLN A 109 -13.49 6.68 8.05
C GLN A 109 -13.37 7.29 6.64
N ALA A 110 -12.56 8.35 6.54
CA ALA A 110 -12.31 9.00 5.26
C ALA A 110 -11.43 8.14 4.34
N VAL A 111 -11.70 8.20 3.03
CA VAL A 111 -10.91 7.54 1.99
C VAL A 111 -10.49 8.56 0.95
N ILE A 112 -9.18 8.77 0.82
CA ILE A 112 -8.61 9.65 -0.20
C ILE A 112 -8.30 8.81 -1.44
N VAL A 113 -9.19 8.88 -2.43
CA VAL A 113 -9.01 8.19 -3.72
C VAL A 113 -8.10 9.00 -4.63
N ARG A 114 -6.98 8.41 -5.06
CA ARG A 114 -6.14 9.00 -6.10
C ARG A 114 -6.58 8.48 -7.45
N THR A 115 -6.88 9.40 -8.37
CA THR A 115 -7.10 9.06 -9.78
C THR A 115 -5.89 8.31 -10.34
N MET A 116 -6.13 7.45 -11.31
CA MET A 116 -5.10 6.65 -11.98
C MET A 116 -3.82 7.48 -12.28
N ASP A 117 -2.69 7.07 -11.71
CA ASP A 117 -1.36 7.62 -11.97
C ASP A 117 -0.49 6.55 -12.66
N ILE A 118 -0.71 6.42 -13.96
CA ILE A 118 0.05 5.54 -14.86
C ILE A 118 1.12 6.37 -15.55
N GLY A 119 2.36 6.19 -15.09
CA GLY A 119 3.57 6.75 -15.70
C GLY A 119 4.35 5.69 -16.49
N GLY A 120 5.46 6.11 -17.11
CA GLY A 120 6.24 5.30 -18.05
C GLY A 120 6.80 3.97 -17.51
N ASP A 121 6.95 3.80 -16.19
CA ASP A 121 7.41 2.55 -15.57
C ASP A 121 6.30 1.49 -15.40
N LYS A 122 5.03 1.85 -15.61
CA LYS A 122 3.88 0.97 -15.39
C LYS A 122 3.26 0.60 -16.73
N GLU A 123 3.72 -0.50 -17.31
CA GLU A 123 3.20 -0.97 -18.60
C GLU A 123 1.75 -1.46 -18.44
N LEU A 124 0.82 -0.87 -19.20
CA LEU A 124 -0.50 -1.42 -19.48
C LEU A 124 -0.47 -2.01 -20.89
N PRO A 125 -0.30 -3.33 -21.07
CA PRO A 125 -0.11 -3.94 -22.40
C PRO A 125 -1.26 -3.66 -23.38
N TYR A 126 -2.46 -3.41 -22.86
CA TYR A 126 -3.67 -3.15 -23.64
C TYR A 126 -3.90 -1.66 -23.97
N MET A 127 -3.11 -0.75 -23.40
CA MET A 127 -3.07 0.66 -23.79
C MET A 127 -1.85 0.85 -24.69
N ASN A 128 -2.07 1.17 -25.97
CA ASN A 128 -1.01 1.47 -26.92
C ASN A 128 -0.39 2.85 -26.61
N PHE A 129 0.30 2.97 -25.48
CA PHE A 129 1.07 4.16 -25.16
C PHE A 129 2.30 4.22 -26.08
N PRO A 130 2.58 5.38 -26.71
CA PRO A 130 3.84 5.58 -27.39
C PRO A 130 4.99 5.47 -26.37
N LYS A 131 6.03 4.69 -26.69
CA LYS A 131 7.21 4.56 -25.81
C LYS A 131 7.93 5.91 -25.73
N GLU A 132 7.95 6.52 -24.55
CA GLU A 132 8.76 7.70 -24.28
C GLU A 132 10.20 7.29 -23.92
N GLU A 133 11.19 8.06 -24.37
CA GLU A 133 12.62 7.79 -24.11
C GLU A 133 13.02 7.97 -22.63
N ASN A 134 12.14 8.53 -21.79
CA ASN A 134 12.43 8.80 -20.38
C ASN A 134 11.26 8.33 -19.48
N PRO A 135 11.43 7.25 -18.69
CA PRO A 135 10.35 6.65 -17.90
C PRO A 135 9.90 7.47 -16.68
N PHE A 136 10.57 8.59 -16.36
CA PHE A 136 10.20 9.47 -15.25
C PHE A 136 9.01 10.40 -15.60
N PRO A 137 7.84 10.25 -14.95
CA PRO A 137 6.66 11.05 -15.23
C PRO A 137 6.71 12.34 -14.38
N ARG A 138 7.42 13.37 -14.83
CA ARG A 138 7.20 14.73 -14.30
C ARG A 138 6.84 15.77 -15.33
N LEU A 139 6.89 15.45 -16.63
CA LEU A 139 6.76 16.50 -17.66
C LEU A 139 5.84 16.22 -18.86
N ALA A 140 5.40 15.00 -19.16
CA ALA A 140 4.73 14.76 -20.44
C ALA A 140 3.20 14.55 -20.37
N CYS A 141 2.68 13.65 -19.54
CA CYS A 141 1.26 13.25 -19.62
C CYS A 141 0.57 13.37 -18.27
N ARG A 142 -0.03 14.53 -18.03
CA ARG A 142 -0.96 14.75 -16.92
C ARG A 142 -2.21 13.94 -17.23
N ALA A 143 -2.66 13.09 -16.30
CA ALA A 143 -3.89 12.27 -16.35
C ALA A 143 -5.21 13.05 -16.61
N TYR A 144 -5.13 14.34 -16.94
CA TYR A 144 -6.23 15.24 -17.26
C TYR A 144 -6.47 15.45 -18.77
N ARG A 145 -5.68 14.83 -19.67
CA ARG A 145 -5.84 15.02 -21.12
C ARG A 145 -6.54 13.89 -21.89
N ASP A 146 -6.78 12.76 -21.26
CA ASP A 146 -7.40 11.60 -21.96
C ASP A 146 -8.93 11.59 -21.86
N GLY A 147 -9.52 12.68 -21.36
CA GLY A 147 -10.97 12.85 -21.18
C GLY A 147 -11.65 13.84 -22.14
N SER A 148 -11.13 14.03 -23.36
CA SER A 148 -11.72 14.93 -24.38
C SER A 148 -11.86 14.27 -25.74
#